data_AF-A7TBA6-F1
#
_entry.id   AF-A7TBA6-F1
#
_cell.length_a   1.000
_cell.length_b   1.000
_cell.length_c   1.000
_cell.angle_alpha   90.00
_cell.angle_beta   90.00
_cell.angle_gamma   90.00
#
_symmetry.space_group_name_H-M   'P 1'
#
loop_
_entity.id
_entity.type
_entity.pdbx_description
1 polymer ?
#
loop_
_entity_poly.entity_id
_entity_poly.type
_entity_poly.pdbx_seq_one_letter_code
_entity_poly.pdbx_strand_id
1 'polypeptide(L)' 'VLYEKLLTKLNLHEIYTGTEEVNGDEYNVESIDGSPGAFRCFLDVGLARTSTGARVFGALKGAVDGGLEIPHR' A
#
# COMPACT_ATOMS: atom_id res chain seq x y z
N VAL A 1 -0.17 10.03 -3.01
CA VAL A 1 0.31 11.21 -2.22
C VAL A 1 1.18 10.88 -1.00
N LEU A 2 0.71 10.18 0.05
CA LEU A 2 1.55 9.88 1.22
C LEU A 2 2.53 8.73 0.94
N TYR A 3 2.01 7.64 0.35
CA TYR A 3 2.80 6.46 -0.05
C TYR A 3 3.88 6.82 -1.08
N GLU A 4 3.55 7.58 -2.13
CA GLU A 4 4.52 8.10 -3.10
C GLU A 4 5.64 8.88 -2.42
N LYS A 5 5.31 9.83 -1.54
CA LYS A 5 6.33 10.62 -0.81
C LYS A 5 7.22 9.74 0.06
N LEU A 6 6.67 8.69 0.65
CA LEU A 6 7.42 7.73 1.45
C LEU A 6 8.38 6.90 0.58
N LEU A 7 7.89 6.37 -0.55
CA LEU A 7 8.69 5.61 -1.50
C LEU A 7 9.77 6.47 -2.18
N THR A 8 9.49 7.72 -2.53
CA THR A 8 10.48 8.65 -3.06
C THR A 8 11.59 8.94 -2.05
N LYS A 9 11.24 9.14 -0.75
CA LYS A 9 12.25 9.33 0.30
C LYS A 9 13.14 8.12 0.53
N LEU A 10 12.63 6.92 0.27
CA LEU A 10 13.35 5.66 0.40
C LEU A 10 14.01 5.20 -0.90
N ASN A 11 13.90 5.98 -1.98
CA ASN A 11 14.37 5.63 -3.33
C ASN A 11 13.76 4.31 -3.87
N LEU A 12 12.52 3.99 -3.49
CA LEU A 12 11.79 2.78 -3.90
C LEU A 12 10.72 3.05 -4.98
N HIS A 13 10.45 4.32 -5.28
CA HIS A 13 9.37 4.75 -6.17
C HIS A 13 9.44 4.23 -7.61
N GLU A 14 10.64 3.95 -8.14
CA GLU A 14 10.80 3.39 -9.49
C GLU A 14 10.59 1.88 -9.54
N ILE A 15 10.82 1.20 -8.41
CA ILE A 15 10.76 -0.27 -8.31
C ILE A 15 9.33 -0.72 -8.00
N TYR A 16 8.66 0.01 -7.11
CA TYR A 16 7.33 -0.32 -6.61
C TYR A 16 6.35 0.80 -6.96
N THR A 17 5.95 0.87 -8.23
CA THR A 17 5.02 1.88 -8.76
C THR A 17 3.55 1.59 -8.41
N GLY A 18 3.23 0.36 -8.02
CA GLY A 18 1.87 -0.06 -7.66
C GLY A 18 1.00 -0.40 -8.87
N THR A 19 -0.32 -0.24 -8.74
CA THR A 19 -1.30 -0.55 -9.81
C THR A 19 -1.70 0.72 -10.56
N GLU A 20 -1.52 0.74 -11.89
CA GLU A 20 -1.90 1.89 -12.73
C GLU A 20 -3.42 1.97 -12.98
N GLU A 21 -4.10 0.82 -13.05
CA GLU A 21 -5.54 0.73 -13.27
C GLU A 21 -6.29 0.33 -11.99
N VAL A 22 -7.22 1.19 -11.56
CA VAL A 22 -8.04 0.94 -10.37
C VAL A 22 -9.19 0.00 -10.73
N ASN A 23 -8.95 -1.31 -10.68
CA ASN A 23 -9.94 -2.36 -10.94
C ASN A 23 -10.77 -2.75 -9.70
N GLY A 24 -10.34 -2.36 -8.50
CA GLY A 24 -10.99 -2.71 -7.24
C GLY A 24 -10.70 -4.12 -6.75
N ASP A 25 -9.84 -4.86 -7.46
CA ASP A 25 -9.40 -6.19 -7.04
C ASP A 25 -8.37 -6.10 -5.92
N GLU A 26 -8.18 -7.22 -5.22
CA GLU A 26 -7.13 -7.38 -4.23
C GLU A 26 -5.76 -7.32 -4.91
N TYR A 27 -4.90 -6.43 -4.43
CA TYR A 27 -3.54 -6.25 -4.93
C TYR A 27 -2.58 -6.38 -3.75
N ASN A 28 -1.47 -7.09 -3.94
CA ASN A 28 -0.41 -7.18 -2.93
C ASN A 28 0.93 -7.00 -3.61
N VAL A 29 1.79 -6.18 -3.01
CA VAL A 29 3.14 -5.91 -3.52
C VAL A 29 4.07 -6.98 -2.97
N GLU A 30 4.72 -7.71 -3.86
CA GLU A 30 5.75 -8.68 -3.50
C GLU A 30 7.15 -8.08 -3.68
N SER A 31 8.10 -8.54 -2.87
CA SER A 31 9.51 -8.13 -3.02
C SER A 31 10.12 -8.80 -4.24
N ILE A 32 10.91 -8.05 -5.01
CA ILE A 32 11.61 -8.55 -6.20
C ILE A 32 13.00 -9.05 -5.81
N ASP A 33 13.35 -10.27 -6.22
CA ASP A 33 14.68 -10.84 -6.00
C ASP A 33 15.78 -9.97 -6.62
N GLY A 34 16.78 -9.60 -5.82
CA GLY A 34 17.90 -8.74 -6.25
C GLY A 34 17.63 -7.24 -6.14
N SER A 35 16.42 -6.83 -5.75
CA SER A 35 16.06 -5.43 -5.44
C SER A 35 15.90 -5.21 -3.93
N PRO A 36 15.94 -3.95 -3.44
CA PRO A 36 15.48 -3.62 -2.10
C PRO A 36 14.06 -4.14 -1.87
N GLY A 37 13.80 -4.70 -0.69
CA GLY A 37 12.48 -5.26 -0.35
C GLY A 37 11.36 -4.22 -0.40
N ALA A 38 10.14 -4.69 -0.64
CA ALA A 38 8.95 -3.85 -0.59
C ALA A 38 8.81 -3.20 0.79
N PHE A 39 8.26 -1.98 0.82
CA PHE A 39 8.07 -1.30 2.10
C PHE A 39 6.88 -1.90 2.83
N ARG A 40 7.16 -2.71 3.85
CA ARG A 40 6.15 -3.33 4.69
C ARG A 40 5.66 -2.40 5.79
N CYS A 41 4.35 -2.21 5.88
CA CYS A 41 3.74 -1.48 6.99
C CYS A 41 2.38 -2.07 7.41
N PHE A 42 1.86 -1.60 8.54
CA PHE A 42 0.61 -2.07 9.12
C PHE A 42 -0.37 -0.90 9.23
N LEU A 43 -1.65 -1.16 8.95
CA LEU A 43 -2.72 -0.19 9.14
C LEU A 43 -3.07 -0.09 10.63
N ASP A 44 -2.94 1.12 11.19
CA ASP A 44 -3.50 1.45 12.49
C ASP A 44 -4.85 2.17 12.31
N VAL A 45 -5.93 1.54 12.78
CA VAL A 45 -7.29 2.10 12.73
C VAL A 45 -7.60 2.98 13.94
N GLY A 46 -6.72 3.03 14.94
CA GLY A 46 -6.91 3.74 16.19
C GLY A 46 -8.18 3.31 16.92
N LEU A 47 -9.03 4.29 17.25
CA LEU A 47 -10.32 4.06 17.92
C LEU A 47 -11.48 3.84 16.93
N ALA A 48 -11.22 3.87 15.63
CA ALA A 48 -12.26 3.68 14.63
C ALA A 48 -12.76 2.23 14.64
N ARG A 49 -14.07 2.04 14.59
CA ARG A 49 -14.66 0.71 14.45
C ARG A 49 -14.36 0.16 13.06
N THR A 50 -13.83 -1.06 13.00
CA THR A 50 -13.66 -1.82 11.75
C THR A 50 -14.99 -2.41 11.30
N SER A 51 -15.61 -1.83 10.28
CA SER A 51 -16.81 -2.35 9.61
C SER A 51 -16.61 -2.39 8.10
N THR A 52 -17.29 -3.31 7.41
CA THR A 52 -17.25 -3.37 5.94
C THR A 52 -17.64 -2.01 5.34
N GLY A 53 -16.84 -1.51 4.40
CA GLY A 53 -17.04 -0.19 3.78
C GLY A 53 -16.58 1.01 4.61
N ALA A 54 -15.90 0.80 5.75
CA ALA A 54 -15.32 1.91 6.51
C ALA A 54 -14.27 2.67 5.70
N ARG A 55 -14.27 4.01 5.79
CA ARG A 55 -13.37 4.89 5.02
C ARG A 55 -11.89 4.65 5.30
N VAL A 56 -11.55 4.09 6.48
CA VAL A 56 -10.17 3.70 6.83
C VAL A 56 -9.62 2.66 5.86
N PHE A 57 -10.47 1.78 5.32
CA PHE A 57 -10.06 0.79 4.33
C PHE A 57 -9.91 1.38 2.93
N GLY A 58 -10.52 2.54 2.64
CA GLY A 58 -10.22 3.29 1.42
C GLY A 58 -8.80 3.86 1.42
N ALA A 59 -8.33 4.33 2.58
CA ALA A 59 -6.94 4.76 2.74
C ALA A 59 -5.96 3.58 2.64
N LEU A 60 -6.33 2.42 3.18
CA LEU A 60 -5.58 1.16 3.00
C LEU A 60 -5.44 0.81 1.52
N LYS A 61 -6.55 0.73 0.77
CA LYS A 61 -6.51 0.37 -0.66
C LYS A 61 -5.65 1.32 -1.46
N GLY A 62 -5.77 2.63 -1.23
CA GLY A 62 -4.93 3.62 -1.92
C GLY A 62 -3.44 3.51 -1.57
N ALA A 63 -3.08 3.03 -0.37
CA ALA A 63 -1.69 2.81 0.01
C ALA A 63 -1.12 1.53 -0.62
N VAL A 64 -1.93 0.46 -0.67
CA VAL A 64 -1.62 -0.81 -1.32
C VAL A 64 -1.43 -0.64 -2.82
N ASP A 65 -2.40 -0.02 -3.49
CA ASP A 65 -2.34 0.29 -4.93
C ASP A 65 -1.21 1.25 -5.26
N GLY A 66 -0.74 1.98 -4.26
CA GLY A 66 0.40 2.89 -4.35
C GLY A 66 1.77 2.24 -4.17
N GLY A 67 1.86 0.91 -4.04
CA GLY A 67 3.14 0.20 -3.96
C GLY A 67 3.62 -0.12 -2.53
N LEU A 68 2.77 0.02 -1.51
CA LEU A 68 3.11 -0.43 -0.15
C LEU A 68 2.67 -1.88 0.09
N GLU A 69 3.52 -2.66 0.74
CA GLU A 69 3.15 -3.99 1.23
C GLU A 69 2.43 -3.83 2.59
N ILE A 70 1.11 -3.96 2.58
CA ILE A 70 0.30 -3.95 3.81
C ILE A 70 -0.45 -5.28 3.87
N PRO A 71 -0.24 -6.12 4.89
CA PRO A 71 -1.02 -7.35 5.04
C PRO A 71 -2.52 -7.04 5.26
N HIS A 72 -3.40 -7.51 4.37
CA HIS A 72 -4.86 -7.30 4.43
C HIS A 72 -5.66 -8.48 3.84
N ARG A 73 -6.99 -8.42 3.92
CA ARG A 73 -7.97 -9.42 3.42
C ARG A 73 -9.23 -8.72 2.95
#